data_AF-A0A1V5WIJ1-F1
#
_entry.id   AF-A0A1V5WIJ1-F1
#
_cell.length_a   1.000
_cell.length_b   1.000
_cell.length_c   1.000
_cell.angle_alpha   90.00
_cell.angle_beta   90.00
_cell.angle_gamma   90.00
#
_symmetry.space_group_name_H-M   'P 1'
#
loop_
_entity.id
_entity.type
_entity.pdbx_description
1 polymer ?
#
loop_
_entity_poly.entity_id
_entity_poly.type
_entity_poly.pdbx_seq_one_letter_code
_entity_poly.pdbx_strand_id
1 'polypeptide(L)'
;MVAGICFTVLALLLFNLFADRLGIIYTQTEGGWKVIPVLSPAAIKTFLPLWNLSWVLTLALDVAVLQQRRWNTTTRLLELGLKGFTLYILVRMFSGPVLWKPFEMEVIEQVLTQVYRWALIFGIIGTVVEIAQSGYRLIRQR
;
A
#
# COMPACT_ATOMS: atom_id res chain seq x y z
N MET A 1 6.86 4.85 15.73
CA MET A 1 6.32 3.49 15.97
C MET A 1 4.83 3.55 16.31
N VAL A 2 4.41 4.12 17.44
CA VAL A 2 2.97 4.13 17.83
C VAL A 2 2.07 4.84 16.80
N ALA A 3 2.43 6.04 16.33
CA ALA A 3 1.66 6.72 15.29
C ALA A 3 1.55 5.90 14.00
N GLY A 4 2.63 5.24 13.58
CA GLY A 4 2.65 4.37 12.40
C GLY A 4 1.69 3.19 12.53
N ILE A 5 1.69 2.53 13.69
CA ILE A 5 0.74 1.44 14.00
C ILE A 5 -0.70 1.97 13.93
N CYS A 6 -0.99 3.11 14.56
CA CYS A 6 -2.33 3.71 14.51
C CYS A 6 -2.78 4.00 13.09
N PHE A 7 -1.91 4.56 12.23
CA PHE A 7 -2.21 4.79 10.82
C PHE A 7 -2.41 3.50 10.04
N THR A 8 -1.60 2.46 10.28
CA THR A 8 -1.76 1.16 9.62
C THR A 8 -3.07 0.48 10.03
N VAL A 9 -3.45 0.53 11.30
CA VAL A 9 -4.75 0.04 11.78
C VAL A 9 -5.89 0.83 11.17
N LEU A 10 -5.78 2.16 11.13
CA LEU A 10 -6.79 3.02 10.51
C LEU A 10 -6.93 2.70 9.02
N ALA A 11 -5.83 2.53 8.31
CA ALA A 11 -5.82 2.14 6.90
C ALA A 11 -6.47 0.77 6.71
N LEU A 12 -6.12 -0.23 7.52
CA LEU A 12 -6.75 -1.55 7.49
C LEU A 12 -8.27 -1.46 7.70
N LEU A 13 -8.72 -0.68 8.68
CA LEU A 13 -10.14 -0.47 8.94
C LEU A 13 -10.82 0.25 7.77
N LEU A 14 -10.23 1.32 7.25
CA LEU A 14 -10.78 2.06 6.11
C LEU A 14 -10.88 1.19 4.86
N PHE A 15 -9.80 0.50 4.50
CA PHE A 15 -9.76 -0.33 3.29
C PHE A 15 -10.50 -1.66 3.43
N ASN A 16 -10.72 -2.20 4.64
CA ASN A 16 -11.47 -3.44 4.83
C ASN A 16 -12.97 -3.20 5.07
N LEU A 17 -13.32 -2.17 5.87
CA LEU A 17 -14.71 -1.84 6.21
C LEU A 17 -15.38 -0.94 5.16
N PHE A 18 -14.61 -0.06 4.53
CA PHE A 18 -15.11 0.85 3.49
C PHE A 18 -14.57 0.49 2.10
N ALA A 19 -13.94 -0.67 1.89
CA ALA A 19 -13.49 -1.11 0.56
C ALA A 19 -14.59 -0.92 -0.51
N ASP A 20 -15.81 -1.27 -0.15
CA ASP A 20 -17.00 -1.23 -1.00
C ASP A 20 -17.60 0.18 -1.13
N ARG A 21 -17.21 1.11 -0.24
CA ARG A 21 -17.68 2.51 -0.18
C ARG A 21 -16.60 3.53 -0.57
N LEU A 22 -15.36 3.11 -0.78
CA LEU A 22 -14.25 3.94 -1.22
C LEU A 22 -14.40 4.18 -2.72
N GLY A 23 -14.90 5.36 -3.06
CA GLY A 23 -15.16 5.76 -4.45
C GLY A 23 -16.62 5.77 -4.81
N ILE A 24 -17.50 6.29 -3.95
CA ILE A 24 -18.88 6.61 -4.33
C ILE A 24 -18.88 8.01 -4.93
N ILE A 25 -18.83 8.09 -6.25
CA ILE A 25 -19.27 9.32 -6.94
C ILE A 25 -20.79 9.18 -7.13
N TYR A 26 -21.54 10.10 -6.55
CA TYR A 26 -22.97 10.23 -6.76
C TYR A 26 -23.18 11.05 -8.03
N THR A 27 -23.41 10.40 -9.18
CA THR A 27 -23.86 11.10 -10.39
C THR A 27 -25.39 11.08 -10.47
N GLN A 28 -25.99 12.25 -10.73
CA GLN A 28 -27.43 12.39 -10.91
C GLN A 28 -27.72 12.14 -12.40
N THR A 29 -28.23 10.95 -12.73
CA THR A 29 -28.75 10.65 -14.07
C THR A 29 -30.28 10.55 -14.00
N GLU A 30 -30.97 10.75 -15.13
CA GLU A 30 -32.45 10.81 -15.22
C GLU A 30 -33.21 9.58 -14.65
N GLY A 31 -32.51 8.50 -14.30
CA GLY A 31 -33.05 7.27 -13.69
C GLY A 31 -32.63 6.97 -12.24
N GLY A 32 -32.01 7.93 -11.53
CA GLY A 32 -31.64 7.80 -10.11
C GLY A 32 -30.14 7.78 -9.82
N TRP A 33 -29.79 7.71 -8.53
CA TRP A 33 -28.40 7.69 -8.06
C TRP A 33 -27.69 6.40 -8.47
N LYS A 34 -26.76 6.47 -9.43
CA LYS A 34 -25.87 5.35 -9.76
C LYS A 34 -24.52 5.51 -9.04
N VAL A 35 -24.17 4.49 -8.27
CA VAL A 35 -22.87 4.37 -7.60
C VAL A 35 -21.86 3.80 -8.59
N ILE A 36 -20.90 4.62 -9.03
CA ILE A 36 -19.78 4.16 -9.85
C ILE A 36 -18.56 4.03 -8.94
N PRO A 37 -18.11 2.81 -8.60
CA PRO A 37 -16.92 2.62 -7.78
C PRO A 37 -15.68 3.16 -8.51
N VAL A 38 -15.00 4.12 -7.91
CA VAL A 38 -13.77 4.74 -8.44
C VAL A 38 -12.66 3.69 -8.63
N LEU A 39 -12.56 2.74 -7.70
CA LEU A 39 -11.58 1.66 -7.76
C LEU A 39 -12.09 0.50 -8.64
N SER A 40 -11.20 -0.05 -9.46
CA SER A 40 -11.47 -1.21 -10.29
C SER A 40 -11.66 -2.47 -9.42
N PRO A 41 -12.76 -3.23 -9.58
CA PRO A 41 -12.98 -4.46 -8.83
C PRO A 41 -11.86 -5.50 -9.01
N ALA A 42 -11.23 -5.52 -10.19
CA ALA A 42 -10.10 -6.41 -10.47
C ALA A 42 -8.83 -6.00 -9.71
N ALA A 43 -8.57 -4.69 -9.61
CA ALA A 43 -7.45 -4.16 -8.86
C ALA A 43 -7.62 -4.40 -7.36
N ILE A 44 -8.81 -4.12 -6.81
CA ILE A 44 -9.13 -4.39 -5.40
C ILE A 44 -8.91 -5.87 -5.07
N LYS A 45 -9.51 -6.80 -5.84
CA LYS A 45 -9.39 -8.24 -5.56
C LYS A 45 -7.95 -8.75 -5.62
N THR A 46 -7.10 -8.12 -6.42
CA THR A 46 -5.70 -8.55 -6.61
C THR A 46 -4.77 -7.94 -5.57
N PHE A 47 -4.88 -6.64 -5.31
CA PHE A 47 -3.92 -5.90 -4.48
C PHE A 47 -4.32 -5.78 -3.02
N LEU A 48 -5.62 -5.73 -2.72
CA LEU A 48 -6.11 -5.55 -1.35
C LEU A 48 -5.71 -6.71 -0.42
N PRO A 49 -5.77 -7.99 -0.84
CA PRO A 49 -5.23 -9.09 -0.02
C PRO A 49 -3.71 -8.97 0.24
N LEU A 50 -2.95 -8.52 -0.77
CA LEU A 50 -1.49 -8.35 -0.65
C LEU A 50 -1.13 -7.21 0.30
N TRP A 51 -1.84 -6.08 0.22
CA TRP A 51 -1.67 -4.96 1.14
C TRP A 51 -2.06 -5.33 2.56
N ASN A 52 -3.20 -6.00 2.75
CA ASN A 52 -3.62 -6.45 4.08
C ASN A 52 -2.59 -7.39 4.68
N LEU A 53 -2.05 -8.33 3.89
CA LEU A 53 -1.00 -9.23 4.37
C LEU A 53 0.26 -8.44 4.77
N SER A 54 0.70 -7.49 3.94
CA SER A 54 1.86 -6.63 4.25
C SER A 54 1.64 -5.85 5.54
N TRP A 55 0.49 -5.18 5.67
CA TRP A 55 0.14 -4.37 6.84
C TRP A 55 0.02 -5.19 8.12
N VAL A 56 -0.62 -6.37 8.05
CA VAL A 56 -0.74 -7.28 9.20
C VAL A 56 0.62 -7.78 9.64
N LEU A 57 1.50 -8.17 8.70
CA LEU A 57 2.84 -8.63 9.04
C LEU A 57 3.71 -7.51 9.61
N THR A 58 3.64 -6.30 9.05
CA THR A 58 4.32 -5.12 9.60
C THR A 58 3.82 -4.80 11.00
N LEU A 59 2.50 -4.85 11.23
CA LEU A 59 1.92 -4.61 12.54
C LEU A 59 2.35 -5.70 13.54
N ALA A 60 2.35 -6.97 13.13
CA ALA A 60 2.83 -8.07 13.98
C ALA A 60 4.30 -7.88 14.38
N LEU A 61 5.16 -7.45 13.44
CA LEU A 61 6.55 -7.12 13.73
C LEU A 61 6.66 -5.93 14.70
N ASP A 62 5.94 -4.85 14.45
CA ASP A 62 5.94 -3.66 15.32
C ASP A 62 5.51 -4.00 16.76
N VAL A 63 4.46 -4.81 16.91
CA VAL A 63 3.99 -5.29 18.22
C VAL A 63 5.06 -6.18 18.88
N ALA A 64 5.69 -7.09 18.14
CA ALA A 64 6.74 -7.94 18.67
C ALA A 64 7.96 -7.13 19.15
N VAL A 65 8.36 -6.10 18.39
CA VAL A 65 9.46 -5.21 18.78
C VAL A 65 9.08 -4.36 19.99
N LEU A 66 7.85 -3.87 20.08
CA LEU A 66 7.35 -3.14 21.25
C LEU A 66 7.36 -3.99 22.51
N GLN A 67 6.95 -5.26 22.42
CA GLN A 67 6.99 -6.20 23.54
C GLN A 67 8.43 -6.50 24.00
N GLN A 68 9.33 -6.75 23.05
CA GLN A 68 10.73 -7.05 23.35
C GLN A 68 11.53 -5.81 23.79
N ARG A 69 11.04 -4.59 23.50
CA ARG A 69 11.68 -3.28 23.71
C ARG A 69 13.11 -3.18 23.14
N ARG A 70 13.50 -4.12 22.29
CA ARG A 70 14.84 -4.28 21.74
C ARG A 70 14.73 -4.82 20.33
N TRP A 71 15.61 -4.33 19.46
CA TRP A 71 15.77 -4.83 18.11
C TRP A 71 16.74 -6.01 18.12
N ASN A 72 16.22 -7.22 17.93
CA ASN A 72 17.01 -8.43 17.74
C ASN A 72 17.37 -8.62 16.26
N THR A 73 18.43 -9.39 15.99
CA THR A 73 18.86 -9.71 14.62
C THR A 73 17.72 -10.33 13.80
N THR A 74 16.90 -11.19 14.42
CA THR A 74 15.71 -11.78 13.78
C THR A 74 14.67 -10.73 13.39
N THR A 75 14.33 -9.79 14.29
CA THR A 75 13.36 -8.72 13.98
C THR A 75 13.85 -7.81 12.86
N ARG A 76 15.16 -7.56 12.78
CA ARG A 76 15.76 -6.79 11.67
C ARG A 76 15.72 -7.54 10.34
N LEU A 77 15.92 -8.85 10.36
CA LEU A 77 15.83 -9.67 9.16
C LEU A 77 14.38 -9.74 8.65
N LEU A 78 13.41 -9.89 9.57
CA LEU A 78 11.99 -9.85 9.24
C LEU A 78 11.59 -8.48 8.66
N GLU A 79 12.06 -7.39 9.25
CA GLU A 79 11.84 -6.04 8.70
C GLU A 79 12.33 -5.92 7.25
N LEU A 80 13.54 -6.44 6.97
CA LEU A 80 14.10 -6.44 5.62
C LEU A 80 13.24 -7.27 4.65
N GLY A 81 12.77 -8.44 5.10
CA GLY A 81 11.86 -9.29 4.33
C GLY A 81 10.54 -8.58 4.01
N LEU A 82 9.97 -7.84 4.95
CA LEU A 82 8.74 -7.07 4.75
C LEU A 82 8.93 -5.88 3.80
N LYS A 83 10.08 -5.21 3.86
CA LYS A 83 10.46 -4.19 2.87
C LYS A 83 10.57 -4.81 1.47
N GLY A 84 11.18 -5.99 1.35
CA GLY A 84 11.23 -6.75 0.10
C GLY A 84 9.84 -7.14 -0.42
N PHE A 85 8.94 -7.57 0.47
CA PHE A 85 7.55 -7.87 0.10
C PHE A 85 6.79 -6.62 -0.36
N THR A 86 7.01 -5.49 0.31
CA THR A 86 6.43 -4.20 -0.10
C THR A 86 6.94 -3.77 -1.46
N LEU A 87 8.24 -3.90 -1.72
CA LEU A 87 8.83 -3.65 -3.03
C LEU A 87 8.21 -4.54 -4.11
N TYR A 88 8.03 -5.83 -3.83
CA TYR A 88 7.36 -6.76 -4.74
C TYR A 88 5.94 -6.28 -5.10
N ILE A 89 5.17 -5.81 -4.12
CA ILE A 89 3.83 -5.27 -4.37
C ILE A 89 3.90 -4.03 -5.27
N LEU A 90 4.81 -3.08 -4.99
CA LEU A 90 4.97 -1.87 -5.79
C LEU A 90 5.34 -2.16 -7.25
N VAL A 91 6.26 -3.09 -7.48
CA VAL A 91 6.64 -3.53 -8.83
C VAL A 91 5.46 -4.18 -9.54
N ARG A 92 4.70 -5.04 -8.84
CA ARG A 92 3.51 -5.69 -9.41
C ARG A 92 2.40 -4.68 -9.74
N MET A 93 2.25 -3.62 -8.96
CA MET A 93 1.34 -2.52 -9.24
C MET A 93 1.77 -1.67 -10.42
N PHE A 94 3.08 -1.50 -10.62
CA PHE A 94 3.63 -0.75 -11.75
C PHE A 94 3.37 -1.47 -13.09
N SER A 95 3.46 -2.81 -13.10
CA SER A 95 3.16 -3.64 -14.28
C SER A 95 1.69 -4.09 -14.38
N GLY A 96 0.88 -3.78 -13.37
CA GLY A 96 -0.51 -4.23 -13.26
C GLY A 96 -1.52 -3.28 -13.90
N PRO A 97 -2.82 -3.66 -13.88
CA PRO A 97 -3.88 -2.76 -14.31
C PRO A 97 -3.95 -1.53 -13.38
N VAL A 98 -4.37 -0.39 -13.94
CA VAL A 98 -4.64 0.83 -13.15
C VAL A 98 -5.68 0.56 -12.07
N LEU A 99 -5.52 1.22 -10.93
CA LEU A 99 -6.33 0.97 -9.75
C LEU A 99 -7.77 1.44 -9.89
N TRP A 100 -8.05 2.37 -10.81
CA TRP A 100 -9.36 2.96 -11.02
C TRP A 100 -10.02 2.49 -12.32
N LYS A 101 -11.34 2.73 -12.41
CA LYS A 101 -12.08 2.59 -13.67
C LYS A 101 -11.83 3.81 -14.57
N PRO A 102 -12.04 3.68 -15.90
CA PRO A 102 -11.99 4.83 -16.80
C PRO A 102 -12.93 5.94 -16.31
N PHE A 103 -12.43 7.17 -16.27
CA PHE A 103 -13.23 8.33 -15.89
C PHE A 103 -13.87 8.93 -17.13
N GLU A 104 -15.03 9.58 -16.98
CA GLU A 104 -15.69 10.28 -18.10
C GLU A 104 -14.82 11.43 -18.64
N MET A 105 -14.05 12.08 -17.76
CA MET A 105 -13.13 13.14 -18.12
C MET A 105 -11.73 12.59 -18.35
N GLU A 106 -11.34 12.49 -19.62
CA GLU A 106 -10.04 11.94 -20.04
C GLU A 106 -8.85 12.69 -19.40
N VAL A 107 -8.94 14.02 -19.28
CA VAL A 107 -7.88 14.84 -18.68
C VAL A 107 -7.59 14.43 -17.22
N ILE A 108 -8.64 14.13 -16.44
CA ILE A 108 -8.49 13.72 -15.04
C ILE A 108 -7.83 12.34 -14.98
N GLU A 109 -8.26 11.42 -15.85
CA GLU A 109 -7.68 10.08 -15.92
C GLU A 109 -6.20 10.11 -16.28
N GLN A 110 -5.81 10.90 -17.28
CA GLN A 110 -4.42 11.04 -17.70
C GLN A 110 -3.54 11.59 -16.58
N VAL A 111 -3.96 12.69 -15.95
CA VAL A 111 -3.21 13.30 -14.84
C VAL A 111 -3.11 12.34 -13.67
N LEU A 112 -4.20 11.69 -13.27
CA LEU A 112 -4.20 10.73 -12.16
C LEU A 112 -3.29 9.53 -12.45
N THR A 113 -3.34 9.00 -13.67
CA THR A 113 -2.48 7.89 -14.11
C THR A 113 -1.01 8.28 -14.10
N GLN A 114 -0.70 9.49 -14.56
CA GLN A 114 0.66 10.00 -14.55
C GLN A 114 1.18 10.19 -13.12
N VAL A 115 0.41 10.85 -12.25
CA VAL A 115 0.76 11.06 -10.84
C VAL A 115 0.96 9.72 -10.13
N TYR A 116 0.07 8.76 -10.32
CA TYR A 116 0.20 7.41 -9.76
C TYR A 116 1.48 6.70 -10.21
N ARG A 117 1.80 6.73 -11.50
CA ARG A 117 3.02 6.10 -12.02
C ARG A 117 4.27 6.73 -11.41
N TRP A 118 4.32 8.06 -11.32
CA TRP A 118 5.42 8.76 -10.66
C TRP A 118 5.51 8.40 -9.18
N ALA A 119 4.39 8.39 -8.46
CA ALA A 119 4.34 7.99 -7.06
C ALA A 119 4.88 6.56 -6.86
N LEU A 120 4.54 5.62 -7.74
CA LEU A 120 5.09 4.27 -7.71
C LEU A 120 6.60 4.24 -7.96
N ILE A 121 7.10 4.98 -8.94
CA ILE A 121 8.54 5.05 -9.23
C ILE A 121 9.30 5.59 -8.01
N PHE A 122 8.84 6.70 -7.43
CA PHE A 122 9.44 7.27 -6.22
C PHE A 122 9.36 6.28 -5.04
N GLY A 123 8.23 5.61 -4.86
CA GLY A 123 8.04 4.58 -3.84
C GLY A 123 9.00 3.40 -4.00
N ILE A 124 9.18 2.89 -5.23
CA ILE A 124 10.12 1.81 -5.54
C ILE A 124 11.55 2.24 -5.22
N ILE A 125 11.98 3.40 -5.71
CA ILE A 125 13.34 3.92 -5.49
C ILE A 125 13.59 4.10 -3.99
N GLY A 126 12.67 4.76 -3.28
CA GLY A 126 12.77 4.96 -1.83
C GLY A 126 12.89 3.64 -1.07
N THR A 127 12.04 2.66 -1.39
CA THR A 127 12.07 1.34 -0.76
C THR A 127 13.39 0.60 -1.04
N VAL A 128 13.91 0.66 -2.26
CA VAL A 128 15.20 0.06 -2.62
C VAL A 128 16.35 0.70 -1.82
N VAL A 129 16.36 2.03 -1.70
CA VAL A 129 17.35 2.75 -0.90
C VAL A 129 17.28 2.34 0.57
N GLU A 130 16.09 2.23 1.14
CA GLU A 130 15.91 1.78 2.53
C GLU A 130 16.40 0.34 2.75
N ILE A 131 16.15 -0.56 1.81
CA ILE A 131 16.63 -1.95 1.84
C ILE A 131 18.17 -1.94 1.80
N ALA A 132 18.77 -1.19 0.88
CA ALA A 132 20.23 -1.09 0.75
C ALA A 132 20.88 -0.54 2.04
N GLN A 133 20.33 0.54 2.61
CA GLN A 133 20.79 1.11 3.88
C GLN A 133 20.63 0.14 5.06
N SER A 134 19.52 -0.59 5.10
CA SER A 134 19.25 -1.57 6.17
C SER A 134 20.19 -2.78 6.07
N GLY A 135 20.46 -3.26 4.85
CA GLY A 135 21.47 -4.28 4.58
C GLY A 135 22.88 -3.83 4.95
N TYR A 136 23.27 -2.62 4.55
CA TYR A 136 24.59 -2.06 4.89
C TYR A 136 24.79 -1.93 6.40
N ARG A 137 23.78 -1.46 7.14
CA ARG A 137 23.82 -1.37 8.61
C ARG A 137 23.96 -2.74 9.28
N LEU A 138 23.35 -3.78 8.72
CA LEU A 138 23.45 -5.16 9.23
C LEU A 138 24.86 -5.74 9.06
N ILE A 139 25.53 -5.46 7.94
CA ILE A 139 26.89 -5.93 7.67
C ILE A 139 27.91 -5.16 8.52
N ARG A 140 27.73 -3.84 8.69
CA ARG A 140 28.68 -2.98 9.42
C ARG A 140 28.60 -3.08 10.95
N GLN A 141 27.50 -3.60 11.51
CA GLN A 141 27.33 -3.79 12.96
C GLN A 141 27.71 -5.20 13.45
N ARG A 142 28.24 -6.05 12.58
CA ARG A 142 28.96 -7.28 12.96
C ARG A 142 30.46 -7.01 12.96
#